data_AF-A0A0K8PRJ0-F1
#
_entry.id   AF-A0A0K8PRJ0-F1
#
_cell.length_a   1.000
_cell.length_b   1.000
_cell.length_c   1.000
_cell.angle_alpha   90.00
_cell.angle_beta   90.00
_cell.angle_gamma   90.00
#
_symmetry.space_group_name_H-M   'P 1'
#
loop_
_entity.id
_entity.type
_entity.pdbx_description
1 polymer ?
#
loop_
_entity_poly.entity_id
_entity_poly.type
_entity_poly.pdbx_seq_one_letter_code
_entity_poly.pdbx_strand_id
1 'polypeptide(L)'
;MRLSRRTASLSLAVALVMTLAYEAAPHARVPAAEQESAEPFGAACRTRVTGSRVTAYCHNPYPQADRVSLHVECARWWDIDTDSSPVEAGPAQTVR
;
A
#
# COMPACT_ATOMS: atom_id res chain seq x y z
N MET A 1 12.26 29.12 39.74
CA MET A 1 12.40 27.74 39.19
C MET A 1 11.15 26.86 39.38
N ARG A 2 10.47 26.84 40.54
CA ARG A 2 9.29 25.97 40.76
C ARG A 2 8.04 26.37 39.94
N LEU A 3 7.80 27.67 39.75
CA LEU A 3 6.67 28.18 38.94
C LEU A 3 6.82 27.83 37.45
N SER A 4 8.01 28.07 36.88
CA SER A 4 8.34 27.76 35.48
C SER A 4 8.26 26.26 35.17
N ARG A 5 8.61 25.39 36.13
CA ARG A 5 8.42 23.94 35.98
C ARG A 5 6.95 23.54 35.98
N ARG A 6 6.12 24.18 36.82
CA ARG A 6 4.66 23.93 36.84
C ARG A 6 3.97 24.37 35.54
N THR A 7 4.36 25.52 34.98
CA THR A 7 3.79 26.00 33.71
C THR A 7 4.18 25.09 32.56
N ALA A 8 5.44 24.63 32.50
CA ALA A 8 5.89 23.69 31.48
C ALA A 8 5.13 22.35 31.52
N SER A 9 4.89 21.81 32.73
CA SER A 9 4.11 20.57 32.89
C SER A 9 2.64 20.75 32.46
N LEU A 10 2.03 21.89 32.78
CA LEU A 10 0.66 22.21 32.38
C LEU A 10 0.53 22.33 30.86
N SER A 11 1.46 23.03 30.20
CA SER A 11 1.47 23.15 28.75
C SER A 11 1.62 21.80 28.05
N LEU A 12 2.49 20.93 28.58
CA LEU A 12 2.67 19.59 28.02
C LEU A 12 1.42 18.72 28.18
N ALA A 13 0.77 18.78 29.34
CA ALA A 13 -0.47 18.05 29.60
C ALA A 13 -1.60 18.51 28.67
N VAL A 14 -1.75 19.82 28.47
CA VAL A 14 -2.75 20.38 27.56
C VAL A 14 -2.48 19.95 26.12
N ALA A 15 -1.23 20.03 25.65
CA ALA A 15 -0.87 19.59 24.30
C ALA A 15 -1.18 18.10 24.07
N LEU A 16 -0.91 17.25 25.07
CA LEU A 16 -1.21 15.82 25.00
C LEU A 16 -2.72 15.55 24.94
N VAL A 17 -3.53 16.26 25.75
CA VAL A 17 -5.00 16.11 25.71
C VAL A 17 -5.57 16.56 24.37
N MET A 18 -5.08 17.65 23.81
CA MET A 18 -5.55 18.17 22.52
C MET A 18 -5.21 17.23 21.35
N THR A 19 -4.02 16.63 21.35
CA THR A 19 -3.61 15.66 20.32
C THR A 19 -4.43 14.37 20.39
N LEU A 20 -4.65 13.84 21.59
CA LEU A 20 -5.49 12.66 21.80
C LEU A 20 -6.96 12.91 21.42
N ALA A 21 -7.49 14.09 21.73
CA ALA A 21 -8.86 14.46 21.34
C ALA A 21 -9.02 14.64 19.83
N TYR A 22 -7.97 15.11 19.14
CA TYR A 22 -7.98 15.26 17.69
C TYR A 22 -7.96 13.90 16.98
N GLU A 23 -7.14 12.96 17.44
CA GLU A 23 -7.13 11.57 16.94
C GLU A 23 -8.45 10.84 17.22
N ALA A 24 -9.06 11.09 18.38
CA ALA A 24 -10.32 10.45 18.76
C ALA A 24 -11.55 11.05 18.06
N ALA A 25 -11.41 12.19 17.37
CA ALA A 25 -12.53 12.81 16.68
C ALA A 25 -12.97 11.92 15.50
N PRO A 26 -14.22 11.42 15.50
CA PRO A 26 -14.73 10.66 14.37
C PRO A 26 -14.73 11.57 13.14
N HIS A 27 -13.86 11.27 12.19
CA HIS A 27 -13.88 11.91 10.89
C HIS A 27 -15.23 11.58 10.26
N ALA A 28 -15.97 12.58 9.81
CA ALA A 28 -17.27 12.39 9.18
C ALA A 28 -17.10 11.42 8.00
N ARG A 29 -17.50 10.16 8.20
CA ARG A 29 -17.47 9.17 7.14
C ARG A 29 -18.60 9.53 6.19
N VAL A 30 -18.25 10.14 5.06
CA VAL A 30 -19.12 10.17 3.89
C VAL A 30 -19.51 8.71 3.62
N PRO A 31 -20.81 8.36 3.54
CA PRO A 31 -21.20 7.05 3.08
C PRO A 31 -20.58 6.88 1.69
N ALA A 32 -19.55 6.04 1.59
CA ALA A 32 -19.13 5.57 0.29
C ALA A 32 -20.38 4.92 -0.29
N ALA A 33 -20.85 5.41 -1.43
CA ALA A 33 -21.77 4.63 -2.23
C ALA A 33 -21.17 3.21 -2.31
N GLU A 34 -21.99 2.17 -2.14
CA GLU A 34 -21.59 0.82 -2.49
C GLU A 34 -21.26 0.82 -3.98
N GLN A 35 -20.06 1.27 -4.32
CA GLN A 35 -19.40 0.89 -5.54
C GLN A 35 -19.23 -0.60 -5.38
N GLU A 36 -20.10 -1.38 -6.03
CA GLU A 36 -19.75 -2.74 -6.44
C GLU A 36 -18.28 -2.68 -6.80
N SER A 37 -17.45 -3.40 -6.04
CA SER A 37 -16.01 -3.39 -6.24
C SER A 37 -15.80 -3.85 -7.67
N ALA A 38 -15.61 -2.91 -8.60
CA ALA A 38 -15.34 -3.23 -9.98
C ALA A 38 -14.17 -4.20 -9.94
N GLU A 39 -14.32 -5.35 -10.60
CA GLU A 39 -13.23 -6.32 -10.61
C GLU A 39 -11.96 -5.59 -11.04
N PRO A 40 -10.85 -5.76 -10.30
CA PRO A 40 -9.61 -5.08 -10.65
C PRO A 40 -9.23 -5.44 -12.09
N PHE A 41 -9.15 -4.42 -12.94
CA PHE A 41 -8.77 -4.56 -14.35
C PHE A 41 -7.25 -4.80 -14.47
N GLY A 42 -6.86 -5.65 -15.42
CA GLY A 42 -5.47 -5.95 -15.77
C GLY A 42 -5.09 -7.43 -15.68
N ALA A 43 -3.87 -7.76 -16.11
CA ALA A 43 -3.42 -9.13 -16.23
C ALA A 43 -3.50 -9.91 -14.91
N ALA A 44 -4.05 -11.12 -14.99
CA ALA A 44 -4.09 -12.05 -13.87
C ALA A 44 -2.72 -12.70 -13.68
N CYS A 45 -2.04 -12.41 -12.57
CA CYS A 45 -0.70 -12.89 -12.27
C CYS A 45 -0.69 -13.96 -11.17
N ARG A 46 0.19 -14.96 -11.34
CA ARG A 46 0.57 -15.92 -10.30
C ARG A 46 2.09 -15.96 -10.17
N THR A 47 2.61 -16.18 -8.97
CA THR A 47 4.04 -16.28 -8.74
C THR A 47 4.45 -17.71 -8.39
N ARG A 48 5.68 -18.07 -8.76
CA ARG A 48 6.36 -19.28 -8.29
C ARG A 48 7.70 -18.88 -7.70
N VAL A 49 7.93 -19.29 -6.46
CA VAL A 49 9.20 -19.06 -5.75
C VAL A 49 9.94 -20.39 -5.64
N THR A 50 11.24 -20.39 -5.94
CA THR A 50 12.14 -21.55 -5.80
C THR A 50 13.49 -21.06 -5.30
N GLY A 51 13.78 -21.33 -4.02
CA GLY A 51 14.93 -20.74 -3.35
C GLY A 51 14.85 -19.20 -3.36
N SER A 52 15.91 -18.55 -3.84
CA SER A 52 15.99 -17.09 -4.01
C SER A 52 15.44 -16.58 -5.34
N ARG A 53 14.87 -17.44 -6.18
CA ARG A 53 14.34 -17.07 -7.49
C ARG A 53 12.83 -17.03 -7.47
N VAL A 54 12.27 -15.91 -7.92
CA VAL A 54 10.83 -15.72 -8.16
C VAL A 54 10.58 -15.58 -9.66
N THR A 55 9.45 -16.09 -10.12
CA THR A 55 8.95 -15.93 -11.48
C THR A 55 7.46 -15.63 -11.41
N ALA A 56 7.02 -14.55 -12.05
CA ALA A 56 5.61 -14.26 -12.24
C ALA A 56 5.13 -14.88 -13.56
N TYR A 57 3.86 -15.26 -13.63
CA TYR A 57 3.19 -15.63 -14.86
C TYR A 57 1.92 -14.80 -14.94
N CYS A 58 1.87 -13.87 -15.88
CA CYS A 58 0.77 -12.93 -16.04
C CYS A 58 0.05 -13.22 -17.34
N HIS A 59 -1.26 -13.45 -17.28
CA HIS A 59 -2.12 -13.60 -18.45
C HIS A 59 -3.03 -12.39 -18.58
N ASN A 60 -3.00 -11.75 -19.73
CA ASN A 60 -3.88 -10.64 -20.05
C ASN A 60 -5.13 -11.15 -20.79
N PRO A 61 -6.32 -11.17 -20.16
CA PRO A 61 -7.56 -11.61 -20.82
C PRO A 61 -8.22 -10.50 -21.67
N TYR A 62 -7.65 -9.30 -21.70
CA TYR A 62 -8.26 -8.10 -22.29
C TYR A 62 -7.76 -7.81 -23.71
N PRO A 63 -8.52 -7.05 -24.52
CA PRO A 63 -8.13 -6.70 -25.88
C PRO A 63 -7.08 -5.57 -25.96
N GLN A 64 -6.80 -4.87 -24.87
CA GLN A 64 -5.71 -3.91 -24.75
C GLN A 64 -4.47 -4.58 -24.15
N ALA A 65 -3.28 -4.08 -24.45
CA ALA A 65 -2.05 -4.55 -23.81
C ALA A 65 -1.96 -4.02 -22.37
N ASP A 66 -1.45 -4.87 -21.48
CA ASP A 66 -1.12 -4.52 -20.11
C ASP A 66 0.40 -4.44 -19.94
N ARG A 67 0.86 -3.46 -19.16
CA ARG A 67 2.27 -3.36 -18.77
C ARG A 67 2.45 -3.88 -17.37
N VAL A 68 3.10 -5.03 -17.24
CA VAL A 68 3.32 -5.70 -15.95
C VAL A 68 4.77 -5.59 -15.51
N SER A 69 4.99 -5.50 -14.20
CA SER A 69 6.31 -5.61 -13.59
C SER A 69 6.22 -6.48 -12.34
N LEU A 70 7.26 -7.28 -12.08
CA LEU A 70 7.40 -8.03 -10.86
C LEU A 70 7.99 -7.12 -9.78
N HIS A 71 7.16 -6.79 -8.80
CA HIS A 71 7.59 -6.16 -7.56
C HIS A 71 8.04 -7.22 -6.56
N VAL A 72 9.19 -7.01 -5.93
CA VAL A 72 9.73 -7.88 -4.87
C VAL A 72 10.00 -7.03 -3.64
N GLU A 73 9.30 -7.35 -2.56
CA GLU A 73 9.49 -6.79 -1.22
C GLU A 73 10.05 -7.85 -0.25
N CYS A 74 10.87 -7.43 0.71
CA CYS A 74 11.43 -8.33 1.73
C CYS A 74 10.64 -8.22 3.04
N ALA A 75 9.99 -9.32 3.45
CA ALA A 75 9.13 -9.34 4.64
C ALA A 75 9.84 -9.00 5.98
N ARG A 76 11.15 -9.25 6.08
CA ARG A 76 11.93 -9.04 7.32
C ARG A 76 13.36 -8.63 7.01
N TRP A 77 13.59 -7.35 6.69
CA TRP A 77 14.78 -6.50 6.93
C TRP A 77 14.53 -5.13 6.26
N TRP A 78 15.50 -4.22 6.30
CA TRP A 78 15.45 -2.93 5.60
C TRP A 78 14.93 -3.15 4.18
N ASP A 79 13.78 -2.55 3.93
CA ASP A 79 12.98 -2.53 2.72
C ASP A 79 13.86 -2.27 1.48
N ILE A 80 14.21 -3.35 0.78
CA ILE A 80 14.69 -3.27 -0.60
C ILE A 80 13.54 -3.75 -1.46
N ASP A 81 12.62 -2.84 -1.70
CA ASP A 81 11.68 -2.91 -2.79
C ASP A 81 12.42 -2.82 -4.12
N THR A 82 12.17 -3.77 -5.01
CA THR A 82 12.72 -3.73 -6.37
C THR A 82 11.69 -4.21 -7.37
N ASP A 83 11.55 -3.41 -8.43
CA ASP A 83 10.74 -3.76 -9.59
C ASP A 83 11.64 -4.29 -10.71
N SER A 84 11.15 -5.30 -11.43
CA SER A 84 11.76 -5.70 -12.70
C SER A 84 11.58 -4.62 -13.77
N SER A 85 12.28 -4.77 -14.91
CA SER A 85 11.90 -4.01 -16.10
C SER A 85 10.46 -4.37 -16.50
N PRO A 86 9.63 -3.38 -16.86
CA PRO A 86 8.27 -3.67 -17.29
C PRO A 86 8.22 -4.51 -18.57
N VAL A 87 7.23 -5.40 -18.67
CA VAL A 87 6.97 -6.27 -19.82
C VAL A 87 5.55 -6.03 -20.30
N GLU A 88 5.36 -5.91 -21.62
CA GLU A 88 4.05 -5.82 -22.24
C GLU A 88 3.43 -7.22 -22.39
N ALA A 89 2.25 -7.42 -21.83
CA ALA A 89 1.37 -8.55 -22.07
C ALA A 89 0.26 -8.11 -23.02
N GLY A 90 0.36 -8.49 -24.30
CA GLY A 90 -0.67 -8.21 -25.30
C GLY A 90 -1.96 -9.01 -25.11
N PRO A 91 -2.92 -8.86 -26.03
CA PRO A 91 -4.23 -9.51 -25.92
C PRO A 91 -4.14 -11.03 -25.88
N ALA A 92 -4.82 -11.65 -24.90
CA ALA A 92 -4.80 -13.09 -24.65
C ALA A 92 -3.37 -13.67 -24.49
N GLN A 93 -2.37 -12.84 -24.18
CA GLN A 93 -0.99 -13.26 -24.06
C GLN A 93 -0.66 -13.67 -22.62
N THR A 94 0.24 -14.65 -22.47
CA THR A 94 0.92 -14.92 -21.21
C THR A 94 2.39 -14.53 -21.29
N VAL A 95 2.85 -13.75 -20.31
CA VAL A 95 4.25 -13.35 -20.12
C VAL A 95 4.79 -13.91 -18.80
N ARG A 96 6.12 -13.89 -18.64
CA ARG A 96 6.82 -14.32 -17.43
C ARG A 96 8.03 -13.45 -17.12
#